data_AF-A0A941UIJ8-F1
#
_entry.id   AF-A0A941UIJ8-F1
#
_cell.length_a   1.000
_cell.length_b   1.000
_cell.length_c   1.000
_cell.angle_alpha   90.00
_cell.angle_beta   90.00
_cell.angle_gamma   90.00
#
_symmetry.space_group_name_H-M   'P 1'
#
loop_
_entity.id
_entity.type
_entity.pdbx_description
1 polymer ?
#
loop_
_entity_poly.entity_id
_entity_poly.type
_entity_poly.pdbx_seq_one_letter_code
_entity_poly.pdbx_strand_id
1 'polypeptide(L)'
;LSPEDMLVHLCIHLYNHGYENTFVLRGLCDISGILRHYEAEIDWKLLGDELMKHGIEKQVHSMLYLAREFYDLKESSLPLISLNQADHRFLKILEKSLADQGNGSINLHLLKSMVFDTFLQKARYLLPQIFPSREEMAKRYPVSPSSKMIFFYYLLHPFHLMAKYGKSAVEILRTRAGKNGRE
;
A
#
# COMPACT_ATOMS: atom_id res chain seq x y z
N LEU A 1 -14.30 -9.49 17.61
CA LEU A 1 -13.20 -8.67 17.09
C LEU A 1 -13.50 -7.26 17.52
N SER A 2 -12.60 -6.57 18.23
CA SER A 2 -12.86 -5.19 18.62
C SER A 2 -12.75 -4.25 17.40
N PRO A 3 -13.31 -3.02 17.45
CA PRO A 3 -13.12 -2.02 16.40
C PRO A 3 -11.64 -1.71 16.13
N GLU A 4 -10.80 -1.72 17.16
CA GLU A 4 -9.35 -1.52 17.08
C GLU A 4 -8.69 -2.63 16.26
N ASP A 5 -8.95 -3.90 16.58
CA ASP A 5 -8.42 -5.04 15.85
C ASP A 5 -8.79 -4.98 14.37
N MET A 6 -10.03 -4.61 14.06
CA MET A 6 -10.50 -4.46 12.69
C MET A 6 -9.80 -3.30 11.98
N LEU A 7 -9.65 -2.16 12.65
CA LEU A 7 -8.98 -0.98 12.11
C LEU A 7 -7.51 -1.29 11.78
N VAL A 8 -6.79 -1.95 12.70
CA VAL A 8 -5.42 -2.41 12.49
C VAL A 8 -5.35 -3.38 11.32
N HIS A 9 -6.25 -4.37 11.29
CA HIS A 9 -6.31 -5.36 10.22
C HIS A 9 -6.46 -4.70 8.85
N LEU A 10 -7.44 -3.80 8.69
CA LEU A 10 -7.67 -3.09 7.43
C LEU A 10 -6.49 -2.24 7.02
N CYS A 11 -5.88 -1.52 7.96
CA CYS A 11 -4.70 -0.71 7.67
C CYS A 11 -3.52 -1.57 7.20
N ILE A 12 -3.20 -2.65 7.90
CA ILE A 12 -2.10 -3.55 7.49
C ILE A 12 -2.43 -4.22 6.16
N HIS A 13 -3.66 -4.70 6.00
CA HIS A 13 -4.11 -5.37 4.79
C HIS A 13 -3.98 -4.43 3.59
N LEU A 14 -4.46 -3.19 3.71
CA LEU A 14 -4.37 -2.19 2.66
C LEU A 14 -2.91 -1.80 2.37
N TYR A 15 -2.10 -1.59 3.41
CA TYR A 15 -0.68 -1.24 3.29
C TYR A 15 0.16 -2.34 2.61
N ASN A 16 -0.21 -3.61 2.78
CA ASN A 16 0.49 -4.74 2.19
C ASN A 16 -0.10 -5.20 0.86
N HIS A 17 -1.41 -5.07 0.67
CA HIS A 17 -2.14 -5.72 -0.42
C HIS A 17 -3.01 -4.81 -1.29
N GLY A 18 -2.92 -3.48 -1.17
CA GLY A 18 -3.62 -2.54 -2.05
C GLY A 18 -3.12 -2.51 -3.50
N TYR A 19 -2.82 -3.65 -4.13
CA TYR A 19 -2.20 -3.74 -5.46
C TYR A 19 -3.01 -3.11 -6.61
N GLU A 20 -4.28 -2.79 -6.38
CA GLU A 20 -5.18 -2.25 -7.39
C GLU A 20 -5.84 -0.97 -6.88
N ASN A 21 -5.83 0.10 -7.70
CA ASN A 21 -6.39 1.41 -7.33
C ASN A 21 -7.82 1.32 -6.77
N THR A 22 -8.66 0.46 -7.35
CA THR A 22 -10.04 0.24 -6.90
C THR A 22 -10.10 -0.35 -5.49
N PHE A 23 -9.15 -1.24 -5.17
CA PHE A 23 -9.04 -1.84 -3.84
C PHE A 23 -8.54 -0.83 -2.81
N VAL A 24 -7.68 0.11 -3.23
CA VAL A 24 -7.19 1.17 -2.34
C VAL A 24 -8.30 2.11 -1.92
N LEU A 25 -9.06 2.65 -2.88
CA LEU A 25 -10.15 3.55 -2.56
C LEU A 25 -11.23 2.86 -1.71
N ARG A 26 -11.58 1.61 -2.02
CA ARG A 26 -12.52 0.83 -1.21
C ARG A 26 -11.98 0.60 0.21
N GLY A 27 -10.73 0.19 0.35
CA GLY A 27 -10.12 0.00 1.67
C GLY A 27 -10.08 1.30 2.49
N LEU A 28 -9.83 2.44 1.84
CA LEU A 28 -9.92 3.75 2.50
C LEU A 28 -11.37 4.10 2.88
N CYS A 29 -12.38 3.73 2.07
CA CYS A 29 -13.80 3.85 2.46
C CYS A 29 -14.07 3.03 3.73
N ASP A 30 -13.61 1.78 3.76
CA ASP A 30 -13.89 0.86 4.86
C ASP A 30 -13.27 1.38 6.17
N ILE A 31 -12.01 1.86 6.10
CA ILE A 31 -11.34 2.53 7.22
C ILE A 31 -12.13 3.76 7.67
N SER A 32 -12.54 4.62 6.73
CA SER A 32 -13.34 5.82 7.04
C SER A 32 -14.68 5.45 7.70
N GLY A 33 -15.34 4.39 7.24
CA GLY A 33 -16.58 3.89 7.81
C GLY A 33 -16.43 3.41 9.24
N ILE A 34 -15.37 2.66 9.55
CA ILE A 34 -15.05 2.23 10.92
C ILE A 34 -14.78 3.45 11.80
N LEU A 35 -13.94 4.38 11.33
CA LEU A 35 -13.63 5.59 12.08
C LEU A 35 -14.90 6.37 12.39
N ARG A 36 -15.76 6.65 11.41
CA ARG A 36 -17.01 7.40 11.64
C ARG A 36 -17.98 6.71 12.59
N HIS A 37 -18.04 5.39 12.57
CA HIS A 37 -19.03 4.65 13.37
C HIS A 37 -18.54 4.36 14.79
N TYR A 38 -17.26 4.04 14.95
CA TYR A 38 -16.68 3.55 16.21
C TYR A 38 -15.71 4.53 16.88
N GLU A 39 -15.57 5.77 16.40
CA GLU A 39 -14.60 6.75 16.92
C GLU A 39 -14.62 6.89 18.45
N ALA A 40 -15.82 6.98 19.03
CA ALA A 40 -16.02 7.15 20.46
C ALA A 40 -15.75 5.86 21.28
N GLU A 41 -15.72 4.71 20.63
CA GLU A 41 -15.48 3.41 21.24
C GLU A 41 -14.01 3.01 21.18
N ILE A 42 -13.23 3.59 20.25
CA ILE A 42 -11.82 3.28 20.07
C ILE A 42 -10.98 3.83 21.23
N ASP A 43 -10.31 2.94 21.97
CA ASP A 43 -9.25 3.34 22.90
C ASP A 43 -7.95 3.61 22.14
N TRP A 44 -7.74 4.88 21.78
CA TRP A 44 -6.56 5.33 21.06
C TRP A 44 -5.23 5.11 21.79
N LYS A 45 -5.26 5.07 23.13
CA LYS A 45 -4.05 4.83 23.93
C LYS A 45 -3.68 3.35 23.88
N LEU A 46 -4.66 2.47 24.11
CA LEU A 46 -4.48 1.03 23.99
C LEU A 46 -4.02 0.64 22.58
N LEU A 47 -4.66 1.22 21.56
CA LEU A 47 -4.28 1.03 20.17
C LEU A 47 -2.82 1.44 19.94
N GLY A 48 -2.42 2.64 20.39
CA GLY A 48 -1.04 3.12 20.26
C GLY A 48 -0.02 2.18 20.91
N ASP A 49 -0.29 1.71 22.13
CA ASP A 49 0.57 0.79 22.87
C ASP A 49 0.73 -0.55 22.13
N GLU A 50 -0.36 -1.09 21.59
CA GLU A 50 -0.33 -2.35 20.84
C GLU A 50 0.40 -2.19 19.50
N LEU A 51 0.19 -1.08 18.78
CA LEU A 51 0.94 -0.78 17.57
C LEU A 51 2.45 -0.71 17.82
N MET A 52 2.87 -0.05 18.91
CA MET A 52 4.27 0.06 19.30
C MET A 52 4.89 -1.28 19.67
N LYS A 53 4.17 -2.07 20.46
CA LYS A 53 4.59 -3.42 20.87
C LYS A 53 4.85 -4.33 19.68
N HIS A 54 4.10 -4.18 18.58
CA HIS A 54 4.25 -4.99 17.37
C HIS A 54 5.08 -4.32 16.26
N GLY A 55 5.53 -3.08 16.44
CA GLY A 55 6.36 -2.36 15.45
C GLY A 55 5.63 -2.07 14.12
N ILE A 56 4.32 -1.83 14.18
CA ILE A 56 3.43 -1.62 13.02
C ILE A 56 2.84 -0.21 12.95
N GLU A 57 3.32 0.70 13.79
CA GLU A 57 2.82 2.07 13.92
C GLU A 57 2.85 2.79 12.57
N LYS A 58 3.99 2.73 11.86
CA LYS A 58 4.17 3.44 10.58
C LYS A 58 3.15 3.01 9.53
N GLN A 59 2.86 1.71 9.47
CA GLN A 59 1.96 1.10 8.51
C GLN A 59 0.52 1.57 8.77
N VAL A 60 0.11 1.49 10.04
CA VAL A 60 -1.25 1.87 10.45
C VAL A 60 -1.44 3.38 10.35
N HIS A 61 -0.51 4.17 10.87
CA HIS A 61 -0.58 5.63 10.80
C HIS A 61 -0.57 6.17 9.37
N SER A 62 0.16 5.56 8.44
CA SER A 62 0.12 5.95 7.03
C SER A 62 -1.26 5.72 6.41
N MET A 63 -1.92 4.60 6.71
CA MET A 63 -3.27 4.34 6.18
C MET A 63 -4.33 5.22 6.82
N LEU A 64 -4.24 5.47 8.13
CA LEU A 64 -5.14 6.41 8.82
C LEU A 64 -4.99 7.83 8.31
N TYR A 65 -3.77 8.28 8.05
CA TYR A 65 -3.50 9.58 7.44
C TYR A 65 -4.19 9.70 6.08
N LEU A 66 -4.04 8.70 5.20
CA LEU A 66 -4.69 8.72 3.88
C LEU A 66 -6.21 8.71 3.99
N ALA A 67 -6.77 7.88 4.88
CA ALA A 67 -8.21 7.82 5.07
C ALA A 67 -8.76 9.18 5.51
N ARG A 68 -8.01 9.90 6.36
CA ARG A 68 -8.34 11.26 6.78
C ARG A 68 -8.29 12.27 5.62
N GLU A 69 -7.20 12.27 4.86
CA GLU A 69 -7.03 13.21 3.74
C GLU A 69 -8.05 12.98 2.61
N PHE A 70 -8.41 11.72 2.32
CA PHE A 70 -9.35 11.39 1.24
C PHE A 70 -10.83 11.61 1.59
N TYR A 71 -11.22 11.49 2.86
CA TYR A 71 -12.63 11.52 3.27
C TYR A 71 -13.02 12.74 4.12
N ASP A 72 -12.21 13.80 4.05
CA ASP A 72 -12.38 15.07 4.77
C ASP A 72 -12.72 14.85 6.26
N LEU A 73 -12.11 13.83 6.88
CA LEU A 73 -12.26 13.54 8.32
C LEU A 73 -11.47 14.56 9.17
N LYS A 74 -11.36 15.82 8.72
CA LYS A 74 -10.60 16.87 9.41
C LYS A 74 -11.15 17.16 10.80
N GLU A 75 -12.44 16.89 11.01
CA GLU A 75 -13.12 17.02 12.29
C GLU A 75 -13.05 15.76 13.17
N SER A 76 -12.53 14.64 12.65
CA SER A 76 -12.32 13.45 13.46
C SER A 76 -11.24 13.72 14.52
N SER A 77 -11.54 13.32 15.75
CA SER A 77 -10.69 13.27 16.93
C SER A 77 -9.51 12.29 16.83
N LEU A 78 -9.15 11.85 15.62
CA LEU A 78 -7.91 11.12 15.35
C LEU A 78 -6.73 11.84 16.05
N PRO A 79 -6.02 11.17 16.97
CA PRO A 79 -4.94 11.81 17.70
C PRO A 79 -3.88 12.33 16.72
N LEU A 80 -3.61 13.64 16.71
CA LEU A 80 -2.58 14.24 15.85
C LEU A 80 -1.19 13.59 16.05
N ILE A 81 -0.93 13.11 17.27
CA ILE A 81 0.32 12.43 17.65
C ILE A 81 0.53 11.15 16.84
N SER A 82 -0.56 10.42 16.56
CA SER A 82 -0.53 9.20 15.74
C SER A 82 -0.14 9.50 14.28
N LEU A 83 -0.53 10.65 13.74
CA LEU A 83 -0.30 10.98 12.32
C LEU A 83 1.14 11.44 12.03
N ASN A 84 1.85 12.01 13.01
CA ASN A 84 3.23 12.46 12.84
C ASN A 84 4.23 11.30 12.58
N GLN A 85 3.85 10.07 12.91
CA GLN A 85 4.67 8.88 12.69
C GLN A 85 4.45 8.22 11.32
N ALA A 86 3.55 8.77 10.50
CA ALA A 86 3.29 8.26 9.16
C ALA A 86 4.50 8.42 8.23
N ASP A 87 4.60 7.55 7.21
CA ASP A 87 5.63 7.66 6.19
C ASP A 87 5.26 8.74 5.17
N HIS A 88 5.58 9.99 5.49
CA HIS A 88 5.25 11.17 4.68
C HIS A 88 5.81 11.11 3.25
N ARG A 89 6.87 10.33 2.98
CA ARG A 89 7.38 10.13 1.62
C ARG A 89 6.46 9.22 0.84
N PHE A 90 6.04 8.11 1.45
CA PHE A 90 5.06 7.19 0.87
C PHE A 90 3.72 7.90 0.62
N LEU A 91 3.25 8.68 1.59
CA LEU A 91 2.00 9.45 1.50
C LEU A 91 1.97 10.41 0.30
N LYS A 92 2.99 11.25 0.15
CA LYS A 92 3.08 12.19 -0.99
C LYS A 92 3.07 11.49 -2.36
N ILE A 93 3.71 10.32 -2.44
CA ILE A 93 3.76 9.53 -3.65
C ILE A 93 2.38 8.94 -3.95
N LEU A 94 1.69 8.46 -2.92
CA LEU A 94 0.37 7.86 -3.05
C LEU A 94 -0.72 8.89 -3.33
N GLU A 95 -0.72 10.06 -2.68
CA GLU A 95 -1.63 11.17 -2.97
C GLU A 95 -1.53 11.60 -4.43
N LYS A 96 -0.30 11.80 -4.93
CA LYS A 96 -0.07 12.14 -6.33
C LYS A 96 -0.60 11.06 -7.27
N SER A 97 -0.39 9.79 -6.90
CA SER A 97 -0.89 8.64 -7.65
C SER A 97 -2.42 8.56 -7.66
N LEU A 98 -3.08 8.83 -6.53
CA LEU A 98 -4.53 8.80 -6.41
C LEU A 98 -5.19 10.05 -7.01
N ALA A 99 -4.48 11.18 -7.13
CA ALA A 99 -4.95 12.35 -7.87
C ALA A 99 -4.89 12.14 -9.39
N ASP A 100 -3.98 11.30 -9.88
CA ASP A 100 -3.76 11.01 -11.30
C ASP A 100 -4.63 9.85 -11.86
N GLN A 101 -5.79 9.58 -11.24
CA GLN A 101 -6.71 8.47 -11.59
C GLN A 101 -7.27 8.50 -13.03
N GLY A 102 -6.78 9.40 -13.90
CA GLY A 102 -7.11 9.46 -15.31
C GLY A 102 -6.33 8.49 -16.22
N ASN A 103 -5.20 7.88 -15.80
CA ASN A 103 -4.33 7.20 -16.80
C ASN A 103 -3.61 5.88 -16.44
N GLY A 104 -3.88 5.22 -15.31
CA GLY A 104 -3.35 3.87 -15.10
C GLY A 104 -3.58 3.24 -13.74
N SER A 105 -3.59 1.90 -13.68
CA SER A 105 -3.54 1.13 -12.44
C SER A 105 -2.16 1.28 -11.80
N ILE A 106 -2.08 1.89 -10.63
CA ILE A 106 -0.80 2.21 -9.99
C ILE A 106 -0.43 1.08 -9.03
N ASN A 107 0.78 0.55 -9.19
CA ASN A 107 1.28 -0.52 -8.35
C ASN A 107 1.85 0.06 -7.04
N LEU A 108 1.11 -0.11 -5.93
CA LEU A 108 1.54 0.34 -4.61
C LEU A 108 2.91 -0.17 -4.18
N HIS A 109 3.30 -1.37 -4.61
CA HIS A 109 4.61 -1.91 -4.26
C HIS A 109 5.73 -1.21 -5.03
N LEU A 110 5.48 -0.80 -6.27
CA LEU A 110 6.40 0.07 -6.99
C LEU A 110 6.52 1.42 -6.31
N LEU A 111 5.41 2.00 -5.84
CA LEU A 111 5.43 3.25 -5.06
C LEU A 111 6.21 3.09 -3.75
N LYS A 112 5.92 2.03 -2.99
CA LYS A 112 6.62 1.74 -1.73
C LYS A 112 8.11 1.46 -1.95
N SER A 113 8.48 0.88 -3.10
CA SER A 113 9.88 0.66 -3.43
C SER A 113 10.68 1.97 -3.55
N MET A 114 10.02 3.09 -3.81
CA MET A 114 10.67 4.40 -3.85
C MET A 114 11.07 4.94 -2.48
N VAL A 115 10.46 4.43 -1.41
CA VAL A 115 10.80 4.78 -0.03
C VAL A 115 12.19 4.25 0.32
N PHE A 116 12.58 3.10 -0.20
CA PHE A 116 13.91 2.53 0.06
C PHE A 116 15.00 3.37 -0.61
N ASP A 117 16.08 3.67 0.11
CA ASP A 117 17.20 4.44 -0.43
C ASP A 117 18.17 3.55 -1.24
N THR A 118 18.33 2.28 -0.84
CA THR A 118 19.34 1.37 -1.40
C THR A 118 18.76 0.38 -2.42
N PHE A 119 19.49 0.15 -3.51
CA PHE A 119 19.12 -0.83 -4.55
C PHE A 119 18.87 -2.24 -3.99
N LEU A 120 19.70 -2.71 -3.05
CA LEU A 120 19.54 -4.02 -2.42
C LEU A 120 18.20 -4.16 -1.66
N GLN A 121 17.77 -3.12 -0.96
CA GLN A 121 16.49 -3.11 -0.25
C GLN A 121 15.31 -3.12 -1.23
N LYS A 122 15.42 -2.37 -2.33
CA LYS A 122 14.43 -2.41 -3.42
C LYS A 122 14.34 -3.79 -4.06
N ALA A 123 15.47 -4.39 -4.39
CA ALA A 123 15.54 -5.71 -4.99
C ALA A 123 14.94 -6.75 -4.04
N ARG A 124 15.33 -6.75 -2.75
CA ARG A 124 14.78 -7.65 -1.73
C ARG A 124 13.27 -7.51 -1.57
N TYR A 125 12.73 -6.30 -1.75
CA TYR A 125 11.30 -6.02 -1.66
C TYR A 125 10.53 -6.40 -2.94
N LEU A 126 11.08 -6.15 -4.12
CA LEU A 126 10.41 -6.35 -5.41
C LEU A 126 10.60 -7.76 -5.98
N LEU A 127 11.71 -8.44 -5.71
CA LEU A 127 12.00 -9.79 -6.21
C LEU A 127 10.89 -10.79 -5.88
N PRO A 128 10.38 -10.88 -4.64
CA PRO A 128 9.28 -11.80 -4.30
C PRO A 128 7.98 -11.48 -5.03
N GLN A 129 7.85 -10.29 -5.62
CA GLN A 129 6.65 -9.88 -6.34
C GLN A 129 6.75 -10.12 -7.84
N ILE A 130 7.95 -10.00 -8.40
CA ILE A 130 8.24 -10.32 -9.80
C ILE A 130 8.38 -11.84 -9.97
N PHE A 131 8.89 -12.53 -8.94
CA PHE A 131 9.06 -13.98 -8.92
C PHE A 131 8.48 -14.55 -7.61
N PRO A 132 7.15 -14.56 -7.46
CA PRO A 132 6.47 -15.09 -6.27
C PRO A 132 6.64 -16.61 -6.17
N SER A 133 6.26 -17.21 -5.04
CA SER A 133 6.36 -18.66 -4.84
C SER A 133 5.38 -19.43 -5.74
N ARG A 134 5.59 -20.75 -5.92
CA ARG A 134 4.68 -21.58 -6.73
C ARG A 134 3.24 -21.55 -6.23
N GLU A 135 3.07 -21.51 -4.90
CA GLU A 135 1.77 -21.45 -4.25
C GLU A 135 1.10 -20.10 -4.51
N GLU A 136 1.86 -19.01 -4.49
CA GLU A 136 1.35 -17.68 -4.81
C GLU A 136 1.00 -17.55 -6.30
N MET A 137 1.79 -18.15 -7.19
CA MET A 137 1.48 -18.23 -8.62
C MET A 137 0.18 -18.97 -8.88
N ALA A 138 -0.05 -20.09 -8.20
CA ALA A 138 -1.28 -20.87 -8.28
C ALA A 138 -2.52 -20.15 -7.71
N LYS A 139 -2.34 -19.16 -6.81
CA LYS A 139 -3.42 -18.29 -6.35
C LYS A 139 -3.76 -17.18 -7.35
N ARG A 140 -2.78 -16.72 -8.12
CA ARG A 140 -2.92 -15.59 -9.07
C ARG A 140 -3.38 -16.04 -10.45
N TYR A 141 -3.01 -17.24 -10.86
CA TYR A 141 -3.35 -17.83 -12.14
C TYR A 141 -4.15 -19.12 -11.90
N PRO A 142 -5.13 -19.45 -12.76
CA PRO A 142 -5.97 -20.63 -12.60
C PRO A 142 -5.20 -21.92 -12.93
N VAL A 143 -4.18 -22.24 -12.13
CA VAL A 143 -3.30 -23.41 -12.30
C VAL A 143 -3.02 -24.06 -10.95
N SER A 144 -2.99 -25.40 -10.93
CA SER A 144 -2.60 -26.17 -9.75
C SER A 144 -1.12 -25.96 -9.40
N PRO A 145 -0.73 -25.87 -8.10
CA PRO A 145 0.65 -25.82 -7.61
C PRO A 145 1.58 -26.93 -8.15
N SER A 146 1.02 -28.09 -8.50
CA SER A 146 1.76 -29.26 -9.02
C SER A 146 1.87 -29.29 -10.54
N SER A 147 1.21 -28.36 -11.24
CA SER A 147 1.20 -28.34 -12.71
C SER A 147 2.50 -27.76 -13.27
N LYS A 148 3.05 -28.40 -14.30
CA LYS A 148 4.18 -27.86 -15.08
C LYS A 148 3.83 -26.53 -15.78
N MET A 149 2.54 -26.23 -15.94
CA MET A 149 2.07 -24.94 -16.49
C MET A 149 2.52 -23.74 -15.65
N ILE A 150 2.79 -23.92 -14.35
CA ILE A 150 3.32 -22.84 -13.51
C ILE A 150 4.62 -22.25 -14.06
N PHE A 151 5.49 -23.07 -14.65
CA PHE A 151 6.74 -22.56 -15.24
C PHE A 151 6.51 -21.63 -16.44
N PHE A 152 5.49 -21.90 -17.26
CA PHE A 152 5.09 -20.97 -18.33
C PHE A 152 4.59 -19.65 -17.76
N TYR A 153 3.82 -19.70 -16.67
CA TYR A 153 3.37 -18.49 -16.00
C TYR A 153 4.51 -17.73 -15.33
N TYR A 154 5.58 -18.39 -14.86
CA TYR A 154 6.78 -17.67 -14.39
C TYR A 154 7.46 -16.85 -15.48
N LEU A 155 7.46 -17.35 -16.73
CA LEU A 155 7.98 -16.59 -17.87
C LEU A 155 7.03 -15.46 -18.26
N LEU A 156 5.71 -15.70 -18.21
CA LEU A 156 4.70 -14.72 -18.61
C LEU A 156 4.48 -13.62 -17.56
N HIS A 157 4.69 -13.90 -16.28
CA HIS A 157 4.33 -13.02 -15.17
C HIS A 157 5.05 -11.65 -15.22
N PRO A 158 6.37 -11.56 -15.46
CA PRO A 158 7.05 -10.27 -15.62
C PRO A 158 6.49 -9.44 -16.79
N PHE A 159 6.13 -10.08 -17.91
CA PHE A 159 5.52 -9.39 -19.05
C PHE A 159 4.11 -8.89 -18.73
N HIS A 160 3.34 -9.69 -17.99
CA HIS A 160 2.02 -9.27 -17.51
C HIS A 160 2.12 -8.07 -16.56
N LEU A 161 3.09 -8.10 -15.62
CA LEU A 161 3.38 -6.96 -14.74
C LEU A 161 3.82 -5.72 -15.53
N MET A 162 4.67 -5.88 -16.56
CA MET A 162 5.06 -4.77 -17.44
C MET A 162 3.88 -4.21 -18.24
N ALA A 163 3.00 -5.06 -18.77
CA ALA A 163 1.82 -4.60 -19.50
C ALA A 163 0.85 -3.84 -18.60
N LYS A 164 0.64 -4.31 -17.37
CA LYS A 164 -0.30 -3.71 -16.40
C LYS A 164 0.26 -2.46 -15.71
N TYR A 165 1.55 -2.46 -15.36
CA TYR A 165 2.17 -1.43 -14.51
C TYR A 165 3.35 -0.69 -15.15
N GLY A 166 3.76 -1.04 -16.37
CA GLY A 166 4.92 -0.45 -17.04
C GLY A 166 4.79 1.05 -17.29
N LYS A 167 3.57 1.53 -17.59
CA LYS A 167 3.29 2.97 -17.72
C LYS A 167 3.56 3.72 -16.41
N SER A 168 3.07 3.18 -15.29
CA SER A 168 3.33 3.74 -13.96
C SER A 168 4.82 3.72 -13.62
N ALA A 169 5.54 2.65 -13.95
CA ALA A 169 6.99 2.56 -13.74
C ALA A 169 7.76 3.64 -14.52
N VAL A 170 7.39 3.89 -15.78
CA VAL A 170 7.99 4.94 -16.61
C VAL A 170 7.71 6.33 -16.05
N GLU A 171 6.48 6.59 -15.62
CA GLU A 171 6.09 7.87 -15.05
C GLU A 171 6.81 8.19 -13.73
N ILE A 172 6.98 7.17 -12.89
CA ILE A 172 7.76 7.20 -11.67
C ILE A 172 9.24 7.52 -11.96
N LEU A 173 9.83 6.86 -12.96
CA LEU A 173 11.22 7.13 -13.36
C LEU A 173 11.38 8.55 -13.92
N ARG A 174 10.39 9.04 -14.68
CA ARG A 174 10.39 10.39 -15.26
C ARG A 174 10.29 11.47 -14.20
N THR A 175 9.47 11.27 -13.17
CA THR A 175 9.38 12.18 -12.01
C THR A 175 10.65 12.22 -11.18
N ARG A 176 11.43 11.12 -11.15
CA ARG A 176 12.75 11.08 -10.51
C ARG A 176 13.82 11.80 -11.33
N ALA A 177 13.84 11.61 -12.66
CA ALA A 177 14.80 12.25 -13.55
C ALA A 177 14.63 13.79 -13.60
N GLY A 178 13.39 14.30 -13.52
CA GLY A 178 13.12 15.73 -13.48
C GLY A 178 13.60 16.47 -12.22
N LYS A 179 13.91 15.75 -11.13
CA LYS A 179 14.48 16.34 -9.90
C LYS A 179 16.00 16.47 -9.92
N ASN A 180 16.70 15.68 -10.73
CA ASN A 180 18.17 15.72 -10.85
C ASN A 180 18.67 16.74 -11.90
N GLY A 181 17.78 17.48 -12.56
CA GLY A 181 18.11 18.45 -13.62
C GLY A 181 17.85 19.92 -13.25
N ARG A 182 17.66 20.23 -11.97
CA ARG A 182 17.56 21.60 -11.45
C ARG A 182 18.43 21.72 -10.20
N GLU A 183 19.73 21.63 -10.41
CA GLU A 183 20.76 22.19 -9.52
C GLU A 183 21.61 23.16 -10.35
#